data_AF-A0A951G5B5-F1
#
_entry.id   AF-A0A951G5B5-F1
#
_cell.length_a   1.000
_cell.length_b   1.000
_cell.length_c   1.000
_cell.angle_alpha   90.00
_cell.angle_beta   90.00
_cell.angle_gamma   90.00
#
_symmetry.space_group_name_H-M   'P 1'
#
loop_
_entity.id
_entity.type
_entity.pdbx_description
1 polymer ?
#
loop_
_entity_poly.entity_id
_entity_poly.type
_entity_poly.pdbx_seq_one_letter_code
_entity_poly.pdbx_strand_id
1 'polypeptide(L)'
;MSERTAKRIVISGGVADPALRNRVRSRADRLGLLGWVRLMEDGSLCVHAEGPPAAIDELLVFLRSSSAVEAATERTVGPEGHEQFAVRGVPAGVFVVQEHQATAHHFDVRLEVDGVMRSWAVPKGPSLDPAVKRFAVEVEDHSLEHNDFEGRAGRGGVIIWDRGQYEQGGRVPWPAALERGHAVFVLHGEKLRGGFALQRTRGGEKPQWLMVKRRDEHARPGSDIAAERPQSVRSGRTLADLLEEG
;
A
#
# COMPACT_ATOMS: atom_id res chain seq x y z
N MET A 1 -27.66 5.64 -17.31
CA MET A 1 -26.45 5.76 -16.46
C MET A 1 -26.04 7.22 -16.50
N SER A 2 -25.97 7.90 -15.35
CA SER A 2 -25.55 9.32 -15.33
C SER A 2 -24.13 9.43 -15.90
N GLU A 3 -23.92 10.37 -16.81
CA GLU A 3 -22.61 10.67 -17.38
C GLU A 3 -21.66 11.06 -16.24
N ARG A 4 -20.66 10.21 -15.97
CA ARG A 4 -19.62 10.50 -14.97
C ARG A 4 -18.51 11.28 -15.66
N THR A 5 -18.20 12.45 -15.10
CA THR A 5 -17.03 13.24 -15.52
C THR A 5 -15.96 13.15 -14.45
N ALA A 6 -14.74 13.54 -14.78
CA ALA A 6 -13.67 13.63 -13.81
C ALA A 6 -12.86 14.93 -13.96
N LYS A 7 -12.43 15.49 -12.84
CA LYS A 7 -11.50 16.63 -12.81
C LYS A 7 -10.27 16.31 -11.96
N ARG A 8 -9.12 16.82 -12.41
CA ARG A 8 -7.94 16.98 -11.57
C ARG A 8 -7.89 18.42 -11.10
N ILE A 9 -7.77 18.62 -9.80
CA ILE A 9 -7.75 19.92 -9.16
C ILE A 9 -6.44 20.01 -8.39
N VAL A 10 -5.64 21.04 -8.64
CA VAL A 10 -4.40 21.30 -7.91
C VAL A 10 -4.58 22.61 -7.17
N ILE A 11 -4.40 22.57 -5.85
CA ILE A 11 -4.49 23.72 -4.96
C ILE A 11 -3.15 23.94 -4.26
N SER A 12 -2.74 25.21 -4.18
CA SER A 12 -1.52 25.66 -3.50
C SER A 12 -1.86 26.67 -2.40
N GLY A 13 -0.91 26.89 -1.49
CA GLY A 13 -1.05 27.73 -0.30
C GLY A 13 -0.75 26.93 0.98
N GLY A 14 -1.35 27.33 2.10
CA GLY A 14 -1.25 26.65 3.41
C GLY A 14 -1.99 25.30 3.49
N VAL A 15 -1.95 24.49 2.43
CA VAL A 15 -2.79 23.30 2.22
C VAL A 15 -2.18 22.00 2.77
N ALA A 16 -1.01 22.08 3.40
CA ALA A 16 -0.31 20.94 3.99
C ALA A 16 -1.06 20.33 5.20
N ASP A 17 -1.97 21.10 5.84
CA ASP A 17 -2.81 20.69 6.96
C ASP A 17 -3.48 19.32 6.72
N PRO A 18 -3.15 18.28 7.53
CA PRO A 18 -3.81 16.97 7.43
C PRO A 18 -5.33 17.04 7.61
N ALA A 19 -5.83 17.98 8.42
CA ALA A 19 -7.26 18.12 8.63
C ALA A 19 -7.98 18.60 7.36
N LEU A 20 -7.31 19.37 6.48
CA LEU A 20 -7.87 19.77 5.19
C LEU A 20 -8.18 18.55 4.31
N ARG A 21 -7.25 17.58 4.20
CA ARG A 21 -7.47 16.35 3.41
C ARG A 21 -8.67 15.56 3.92
N ASN A 22 -8.84 15.48 5.24
CA ASN A 22 -9.98 14.81 5.85
C ASN A 22 -11.31 15.55 5.59
N ARG A 23 -11.29 16.89 5.62
CA ARG A 23 -12.47 17.70 5.24
C ARG A 23 -12.83 17.53 3.76
N VAL A 24 -11.83 17.48 2.87
CA VAL A 24 -12.03 17.21 1.43
C VAL A 24 -12.67 15.85 1.22
N ARG A 25 -12.13 14.78 1.82
CA ARG A 25 -12.73 13.44 1.77
C ARG A 25 -14.18 13.46 2.27
N SER A 26 -14.41 14.01 3.46
CA SER A 26 -15.75 14.07 4.06
C SER A 26 -16.75 14.89 3.24
N ARG A 27 -16.28 15.90 2.50
CA ARG A 27 -17.12 16.66 1.56
C ARG A 27 -17.41 15.84 0.31
N ALA A 28 -16.41 15.19 -0.27
CA ALA A 28 -16.57 14.34 -1.43
C ALA A 28 -17.53 13.17 -1.17
N ASP A 29 -17.41 12.51 -0.01
CA ASP A 29 -18.31 11.42 0.43
C ASP A 29 -19.76 11.90 0.49
N ARG A 30 -20.02 13.08 1.09
CA ARG A 30 -21.37 13.69 1.15
C ARG A 30 -21.93 14.06 -0.23
N LEU A 31 -21.06 14.32 -1.19
CA LEU A 31 -21.42 14.64 -2.57
C LEU A 31 -21.53 13.39 -3.47
N GLY A 32 -21.25 12.20 -2.93
CA GLY A 32 -21.24 10.95 -3.70
C GLY A 32 -20.14 10.91 -4.77
N LEU A 33 -19.04 11.66 -4.55
CA LEU A 33 -17.89 11.68 -5.46
C LEU A 33 -16.96 10.51 -5.16
N LEU A 34 -16.28 10.03 -6.20
CA LEU A 34 -15.24 9.00 -6.13
C LEU A 34 -13.91 9.64 -6.52
N GLY A 35 -12.79 9.02 -6.15
CA GLY A 35 -11.46 9.54 -6.50
C GLY A 35 -10.50 9.57 -5.33
N TRP A 36 -9.72 10.65 -5.23
CA TRP A 36 -8.74 10.77 -4.18
C TRP A 36 -8.26 12.20 -3.93
N VAL A 37 -7.68 12.42 -2.76
CA VAL A 37 -6.93 13.62 -2.40
C VAL A 37 -5.53 13.24 -1.89
N ARG A 38 -4.48 13.91 -2.38
CA ARG A 38 -3.08 13.63 -2.03
C ARG A 38 -2.30 14.92 -1.82
N LEU A 39 -1.47 14.96 -0.78
CA LEU A 39 -0.42 15.97 -0.65
C LEU A 39 0.77 15.57 -1.52
N MET A 40 1.17 16.45 -2.41
CA MET A 40 2.30 16.28 -3.31
C MET A 40 3.58 16.72 -2.62
N GLU A 41 4.73 16.27 -3.12
CA GLU A 41 6.05 16.60 -2.56
C GLU A 41 6.39 18.09 -2.63
N ASP A 42 5.83 18.79 -3.63
CA ASP A 42 5.94 20.24 -3.78
C ASP A 42 5.04 21.05 -2.81
N GLY A 43 4.35 20.37 -1.90
CA GLY A 43 3.44 20.96 -0.92
C GLY A 43 2.05 21.29 -1.46
N SER A 44 1.78 21.08 -2.76
CA SER A 44 0.45 21.26 -3.33
C SER A 44 -0.48 20.11 -2.95
N LEU A 45 -1.79 20.40 -2.86
CA LEU A 45 -2.81 19.39 -2.67
C LEU A 45 -3.48 19.07 -4.01
N CYS A 46 -3.43 17.81 -4.41
CA CYS A 46 -4.00 17.34 -5.67
C CYS A 46 -5.24 16.50 -5.37
N VAL A 47 -6.35 16.84 -6.02
CA VAL A 47 -7.63 16.14 -5.93
C VAL A 47 -8.00 15.58 -7.28
N HIS A 48 -8.37 14.31 -7.31
CA HIS A 48 -9.08 13.70 -8.41
C HIS A 48 -10.51 13.43 -7.96
N ALA A 49 -11.49 13.99 -8.65
CA ALA A 49 -12.90 13.79 -8.34
C ALA A 49 -13.61 13.26 -9.58
N GLU A 50 -14.37 12.18 -9.41
CA GLU A 50 -15.21 11.53 -10.39
C GLU A 50 -16.67 11.55 -9.92
N GLY A 51 -17.60 11.92 -10.79
CA GLY A 51 -19.02 11.93 -10.46
C GLY A 51 -19.85 12.86 -11.33
N PRO A 52 -21.07 13.21 -10.88
CA PRO A 52 -21.90 14.21 -11.54
C PRO A 52 -21.19 15.57 -11.61
N PRO A 53 -21.23 16.29 -12.75
CA PRO A 53 -20.57 17.60 -12.88
C PRO A 53 -20.93 18.59 -11.77
N ALA A 54 -22.22 18.70 -11.41
CA ALA A 54 -22.69 19.58 -10.35
C ALA A 54 -22.05 19.27 -8.98
N ALA A 55 -21.84 18.00 -8.65
CA ALA A 55 -21.18 17.59 -7.42
C ALA A 55 -19.68 17.97 -7.43
N ILE A 56 -19.00 17.84 -8.58
CA ILE A 56 -17.61 18.27 -8.74
C ILE A 56 -17.49 19.79 -8.58
N ASP A 57 -18.41 20.56 -9.17
CA ASP A 57 -18.43 22.01 -9.04
C ASP A 57 -18.70 22.44 -7.59
N GLU A 58 -19.56 21.74 -6.85
CA GLU A 58 -19.74 21.95 -5.41
C GLU A 58 -18.48 21.65 -4.59
N LEU A 59 -17.70 20.62 -4.97
CA LEU A 59 -16.41 20.34 -4.33
C LEU A 59 -15.40 21.45 -4.64
N LEU A 60 -15.37 21.97 -5.86
CA LEU A 60 -14.51 23.08 -6.27
C LEU A 60 -14.81 24.36 -5.49
N VAL A 61 -16.10 24.71 -5.33
CA VAL A 61 -16.53 25.84 -4.50
C VAL A 61 -16.06 25.64 -3.05
N PHE A 62 -16.23 24.43 -2.50
CA PHE A 62 -15.74 24.11 -1.18
C PHE A 62 -14.22 24.32 -1.05
N LEU A 63 -13.42 23.80 -1.99
CA LEU A 63 -11.97 23.96 -1.98
C LEU A 63 -11.55 25.43 -2.04
N ARG A 64 -12.16 26.23 -2.94
CA ARG A 64 -11.87 27.66 -3.09
C ARG A 64 -12.31 28.51 -1.90
N SER A 65 -13.29 28.05 -1.11
CA SER A 65 -13.75 28.76 0.08
C SER A 65 -12.80 28.65 1.28
N SER A 66 -11.81 27.75 1.22
CA SER A 66 -10.84 27.58 2.29
C SER A 66 -9.83 28.73 2.31
N SER A 67 -9.68 29.38 3.45
CA SER A 67 -8.67 30.44 3.66
C SER A 67 -7.22 29.97 3.51
N ALA A 68 -6.99 28.66 3.49
CA ALA A 68 -5.67 28.06 3.26
C ALA A 68 -5.29 28.00 1.77
N VAL A 69 -6.24 28.23 0.85
CA VAL A 69 -6.03 28.14 -0.59
C VAL A 69 -5.67 29.50 -1.15
N GLU A 70 -4.49 29.60 -1.76
CA GLU A 70 -4.02 30.80 -2.46
C GLU A 70 -4.35 30.74 -3.95
N ALA A 71 -4.21 29.55 -4.55
CA ALA A 71 -4.55 29.32 -5.94
C ALA A 71 -5.13 27.92 -6.13
N ALA A 72 -6.05 27.81 -7.10
CA ALA A 72 -6.69 26.57 -7.48
C ALA A 72 -6.74 26.47 -9.01
N THR A 73 -6.15 25.42 -9.58
CA THR A 73 -6.27 25.10 -11.01
C THR A 73 -7.04 23.80 -11.17
N GLU A 74 -7.81 23.69 -12.24
CA GLU A 74 -8.58 22.48 -12.55
C GLU A 74 -8.42 22.11 -14.02
N ARG A 75 -8.47 20.81 -14.30
CA ARG A 75 -8.55 20.29 -15.67
C ARG A 75 -9.49 19.09 -15.73
N THR A 76 -10.26 19.01 -16.80
CA THR A 76 -11.05 17.81 -17.10
C THR A 76 -10.11 16.66 -17.47
N VAL A 77 -10.38 15.48 -16.95
CA VAL A 77 -9.65 14.23 -17.22
C VAL A 77 -10.64 13.09 -17.44
N GLY A 78 -10.18 11.97 -17.98
CA GLY A 78 -11.00 10.76 -18.04
C GLY A 78 -11.23 10.18 -16.64
N PRO A 79 -12.42 9.62 -16.35
CA PRO A 79 -12.64 8.82 -15.14
C PRO A 79 -11.64 7.66 -15.08
N GLU A 80 -11.00 7.49 -13.94
CA GLU A 80 -10.15 6.34 -13.61
C GLU A 80 -10.99 5.18 -13.07
N GLY A 81 -12.24 5.39 -12.66
CA GLY A 81 -13.14 4.34 -12.17
C GLY A 81 -12.84 3.96 -10.71
N HIS A 82 -12.60 4.96 -9.86
CA HIS A 82 -12.49 4.72 -8.42
C HIS A 82 -13.82 4.24 -7.84
N GLU A 83 -13.78 3.39 -6.82
CA GLU A 83 -14.97 2.87 -6.11
C GLU A 83 -15.11 3.49 -4.72
N GLN A 84 -14.24 4.44 -4.38
CA GLN A 84 -14.27 5.24 -3.16
C GLN A 84 -13.63 6.60 -3.39
N PHE A 85 -13.74 7.52 -2.44
CA PHE A 85 -12.90 8.71 -2.36
C PHE A 85 -11.84 8.56 -1.26
N ALA A 86 -10.57 8.37 -1.64
CA ALA A 86 -9.50 8.05 -0.70
C ALA A 86 -8.59 9.25 -0.38
N VAL A 87 -8.09 9.35 0.86
CA VAL A 87 -6.87 10.13 1.12
C VAL A 87 -5.68 9.24 0.75
N ARG A 88 -4.80 9.72 -0.13
CA ARG A 88 -3.55 9.04 -0.54
C ARG A 88 -2.34 9.74 0.06
N GLY A 89 -1.21 9.06 0.16
CA GLY A 89 -0.03 9.62 0.84
C GLY A 89 -0.15 9.56 2.36
N VAL A 90 -0.99 8.67 2.90
CA VAL A 90 -1.19 8.49 4.35
C VAL A 90 -1.11 7.01 4.71
N PRO A 91 -0.49 6.66 5.85
CA PRO A 91 -0.40 5.28 6.31
C PRO A 91 -1.79 4.64 6.47
N ALA A 92 -1.93 3.43 5.96
CA ALA A 92 -3.12 2.60 6.12
C ALA A 92 -2.95 1.51 7.19
N GLY A 93 -1.71 1.28 7.65
CA GLY A 93 -1.36 0.29 8.66
C GLY A 93 0.13 -0.02 8.62
N VAL A 94 0.55 -1.03 9.37
CA VAL A 94 1.92 -1.55 9.35
C VAL A 94 2.07 -2.77 8.46
N PHE A 95 3.31 -3.02 8.05
CA PHE A 95 3.71 -4.26 7.41
C PHE A 95 4.97 -4.83 8.06
N VAL A 96 5.12 -6.14 7.96
CA VAL A 96 6.35 -6.84 8.31
C VAL A 96 6.65 -7.89 7.25
N VAL A 97 7.94 -8.10 6.98
CA VAL A 97 8.44 -9.24 6.23
C VAL A 97 9.36 -10.02 7.15
N GLN A 98 8.98 -11.25 7.45
CA GLN A 98 9.78 -12.17 8.24
C GLN A 98 10.46 -13.17 7.32
N GLU A 99 11.77 -13.33 7.43
CA GLU A 99 12.47 -14.44 6.76
C GLU A 99 12.46 -15.63 7.70
N HIS A 100 11.99 -16.77 7.20
CA HIS A 100 11.61 -17.91 8.01
C HIS A 100 12.24 -19.19 7.46
N GLN A 101 13.08 -19.82 8.27
CA GLN A 101 13.50 -21.20 8.06
C GLN A 101 12.53 -22.11 8.83
N ALA A 102 11.58 -22.71 8.12
CA ALA A 102 10.71 -23.77 8.66
C ALA A 102 11.14 -25.13 8.07
N THR A 103 10.18 -25.94 7.61
CA THR A 103 10.46 -27.10 6.76
C THR A 103 11.10 -26.68 5.42
N ALA A 104 10.79 -25.48 4.95
CA ALA A 104 11.41 -24.84 3.80
C ALA A 104 11.66 -23.36 4.12
N HIS A 105 12.71 -22.81 3.53
CA HIS A 105 13.01 -21.38 3.57
C HIS A 105 11.94 -20.61 2.78
N HIS A 106 11.43 -19.53 3.37
CA HIS A 106 10.49 -18.61 2.73
C HIS A 106 10.46 -17.27 3.47
N PHE A 107 9.72 -16.31 2.91
CA PHE A 107 9.44 -15.03 3.55
C PHE A 107 7.95 -14.88 3.81
N ASP A 108 7.56 -14.61 5.05
CA ASP A 108 6.19 -14.25 5.39
C ASP A 108 6.01 -12.74 5.22
N VAL A 109 5.26 -12.32 4.20
CA VAL A 109 4.88 -10.93 3.95
C VAL A 109 3.51 -10.69 4.59
N ARG A 110 3.42 -9.70 5.49
CA ARG A 110 2.21 -9.44 6.26
C ARG A 110 1.81 -7.97 6.19
N LEU A 111 0.52 -7.72 6.01
CA LEU A 111 -0.07 -6.38 5.99
C LEU A 111 -1.19 -6.30 7.03
N GLU A 112 -1.17 -5.27 7.86
CA GLU A 112 -2.26 -4.99 8.80
C GLU A 112 -3.50 -4.52 8.05
N VAL A 113 -4.60 -5.26 8.14
CA VAL A 113 -5.89 -4.94 7.51
C VAL A 113 -6.98 -5.27 8.51
N ASP A 114 -7.86 -4.31 8.80
CA ASP A 114 -8.97 -4.48 9.75
C ASP A 114 -8.57 -5.12 11.10
N GLY A 115 -7.40 -4.73 11.61
CA GLY A 115 -6.89 -5.15 12.92
C GLY A 115 -6.19 -6.51 12.97
N VAL A 116 -6.01 -7.19 11.82
CA VAL A 116 -5.27 -8.47 11.72
C VAL A 116 -4.16 -8.39 10.67
N MET A 117 -3.17 -9.28 10.78
CA MET A 117 -2.08 -9.38 9.81
C MET A 117 -2.44 -10.36 8.70
N ARG A 118 -2.99 -9.85 7.60
CA ARG A 118 -3.17 -10.63 6.36
C ARG A 118 -1.81 -11.07 5.86
N SER A 119 -1.62 -12.37 5.66
CA SER A 119 -0.30 -12.97 5.56
C SER A 119 -0.13 -13.82 4.31
N TRP A 120 1.06 -13.73 3.70
CA TRP A 120 1.45 -14.54 2.55
C TRP A 120 2.86 -15.11 2.71
N ALA A 121 2.99 -16.43 2.54
CA ALA A 121 4.28 -17.08 2.41
C ALA A 121 4.81 -16.92 0.98
N VAL A 122 5.99 -16.34 0.82
CA VAL A 122 6.66 -16.03 -0.44
C VAL A 122 7.99 -16.80 -0.51
N PRO A 123 8.03 -17.99 -1.12
CA PRO A 123 9.18 -18.89 -1.04
C PRO A 123 10.51 -18.32 -1.52
N LYS A 124 10.46 -17.42 -2.52
CA LYS A 124 11.67 -16.78 -3.07
C LYS A 124 11.84 -15.32 -2.60
N GLY A 125 11.07 -14.91 -1.60
CA GLY A 125 11.02 -13.53 -1.12
C GLY A 125 10.42 -12.53 -2.10
N PRO A 126 10.24 -11.26 -1.68
CA PRO A 126 9.85 -10.17 -2.57
C PRO A 126 10.90 -9.90 -3.67
N SER A 127 10.57 -9.08 -4.66
CA SER A 127 11.51 -8.57 -5.66
C SER A 127 11.30 -7.08 -5.86
N LEU A 128 12.38 -6.35 -6.17
CA LEU A 128 12.31 -4.97 -6.63
C LEU A 128 12.29 -4.86 -8.16
N ASP A 129 12.34 -5.97 -8.89
CA ASP A 129 12.24 -6.00 -10.35
C ASP A 129 10.76 -6.10 -10.79
N PRO A 130 10.21 -5.10 -11.50
CA PRO A 130 8.84 -5.14 -12.01
C PRO A 130 8.56 -6.26 -13.04
N ALA A 131 9.60 -6.86 -13.63
CA ALA A 131 9.46 -7.99 -14.54
C ALA A 131 9.31 -9.34 -13.80
N VAL A 132 9.67 -9.40 -12.51
CA VAL A 132 9.64 -10.62 -11.71
C VAL A 132 8.31 -10.73 -10.97
N LYS A 133 7.61 -11.86 -11.19
CA LYS A 133 6.37 -12.21 -10.47
C LYS A 133 6.72 -13.22 -9.38
N ARG A 134 6.57 -12.85 -8.11
CA ARG A 134 6.84 -13.74 -6.98
C ARG A 134 5.58 -14.50 -6.60
N PHE A 135 5.68 -15.83 -6.57
CA PHE A 135 4.61 -16.68 -6.06
C PHE A 135 4.43 -16.45 -4.56
N ALA A 136 3.19 -16.27 -4.14
CA ALA A 136 2.79 -15.99 -2.77
C ALA A 136 1.59 -16.87 -2.41
N VAL A 137 1.64 -17.57 -1.29
CA VAL A 137 0.53 -18.41 -0.79
C VAL A 137 -0.09 -17.70 0.40
N GLU A 138 -1.39 -17.43 0.35
CA GLU A 138 -2.10 -16.88 1.49
C GLU A 138 -2.16 -17.92 2.61
N VAL A 139 -1.80 -17.49 3.82
CA VAL A 139 -1.79 -18.29 5.05
C VAL A 139 -2.71 -17.65 6.08
N GLU A 140 -2.93 -18.32 7.20
CA GLU A 140 -3.80 -17.84 8.26
C GLU A 140 -3.41 -16.43 8.73
N ASP A 141 -4.40 -15.65 9.14
CA ASP A 141 -4.17 -14.32 9.70
C ASP A 141 -3.39 -14.42 11.01
N HIS A 142 -2.49 -13.47 11.25
CA HIS A 142 -1.69 -13.42 12.47
C HIS A 142 -2.07 -12.21 13.33
N SER A 143 -1.79 -12.28 14.63
CA SER A 143 -1.92 -11.14 15.52
C SER A 143 -0.81 -10.12 15.25
N LEU A 144 -1.08 -8.85 15.57
CA LEU A 144 -0.09 -7.77 15.51
C LEU A 144 1.14 -8.05 16.39
N GLU A 145 0.95 -8.69 17.55
CA GLU A 145 2.05 -9.06 18.46
C GLU A 145 3.08 -9.99 17.80
N HIS A 146 2.66 -10.78 16.81
CA HIS A 146 3.56 -11.67 16.07
C HIS A 146 4.59 -10.91 15.21
N ASN A 147 4.34 -9.64 14.89
CA ASN A 147 5.22 -8.82 14.05
C ASN A 147 6.59 -8.57 14.68
N ASP A 148 6.68 -8.61 16.01
CA ASP A 148 7.92 -8.37 16.74
C ASP A 148 8.65 -9.67 17.14
N PHE A 149 8.21 -10.84 16.65
CA PHE A 149 8.93 -12.09 16.89
C PHE A 149 10.17 -12.21 16.00
N GLU A 150 11.32 -12.43 16.64
CA GLU A 150 12.59 -12.83 16.03
C GLU A 150 13.27 -13.82 16.99
N GLY A 151 13.69 -14.98 16.49
CA GLY A 151 14.27 -16.03 17.33
C GLY A 151 14.17 -17.42 16.72
N ARG A 152 14.70 -18.41 17.46
CA ARG A 152 14.58 -19.83 17.10
C ARG A 152 13.15 -20.32 17.27
N ALA A 153 12.69 -21.15 16.35
CA ALA A 153 11.37 -21.77 16.37
C ALA A 153 11.48 -23.22 15.88
N GLY A 154 11.24 -24.18 16.79
CA GLY A 154 11.43 -25.60 16.50
C GLY A 154 12.87 -25.91 16.05
N ARG A 155 13.03 -26.51 14.86
CA ARG A 155 14.34 -26.79 14.23
C ARG A 155 14.86 -25.63 13.37
N GLY A 156 14.13 -24.52 13.31
CA GLY A 156 14.42 -23.40 12.45
C GLY A 156 14.42 -22.07 13.20
N GLY A 157 14.15 -20.99 12.49
CA GLY A 157 14.24 -19.65 13.05
C GLY A 157 13.56 -18.61 12.16
N VAL A 158 13.31 -17.45 12.76
CA VAL A 158 12.65 -16.32 12.12
C VAL A 158 13.46 -15.07 12.42
N ILE A 159 13.70 -14.24 11.40
CA ILE A 159 14.19 -12.87 11.56
C ILE A 159 13.21 -11.86 10.99
N ILE A 160 13.20 -10.64 11.54
CA ILE A 160 12.43 -9.53 10.97
C ILE A 160 13.27 -8.95 9.82
N TRP A 161 13.02 -9.42 8.60
CA TRP A 161 13.79 -9.04 7.42
C TRP A 161 13.46 -7.62 6.93
N ASP A 162 12.21 -7.17 7.04
CA ASP A 162 11.84 -5.77 6.78
C ASP A 162 10.59 -5.39 7.60
N ARG A 163 10.39 -4.10 7.86
CA ARG A 163 9.18 -3.59 8.52
C ARG A 163 8.96 -2.13 8.15
N GLY A 164 7.72 -1.68 8.27
CA GLY A 164 7.40 -0.27 8.08
C GLY A 164 5.90 0.00 8.04
N GLN A 165 5.54 1.16 7.52
CA GLN A 165 4.16 1.51 7.20
C GLN A 165 3.87 1.21 5.74
N TYR A 166 2.59 1.06 5.41
CA TYR A 166 2.16 0.97 4.03
C TYR A 166 0.96 1.89 3.76
N GLU A 167 0.79 2.29 2.50
CA GLU A 167 -0.40 3.00 2.03
C GLU A 167 -1.26 2.08 1.16
N GLN A 168 -2.58 2.22 1.25
CA GLN A 168 -3.48 1.58 0.29
C GLN A 168 -3.40 2.29 -1.06
N GLY A 169 -3.18 1.49 -2.11
CA GLY A 169 -3.25 1.93 -3.49
C GLY A 169 -4.48 1.38 -4.20
N GLY A 170 -4.60 1.71 -5.48
CA GLY A 170 -5.68 1.21 -6.33
C GLY A 170 -7.00 1.99 -6.20
N ARG A 171 -8.04 1.38 -6.75
CA ARG A 171 -9.38 1.99 -6.95
C ARG A 171 -10.43 1.45 -5.97
N VAL A 172 -10.19 0.26 -5.43
CA VAL A 172 -11.11 -0.46 -4.55
C VAL A 172 -10.59 -0.34 -3.11
N PRO A 173 -11.43 -0.01 -2.12
CA PRO A 173 -11.04 -0.04 -0.71
C PRO A 173 -10.58 -1.43 -0.26
N TRP A 174 -9.72 -1.47 0.75
CA TRP A 174 -9.50 -2.69 1.51
C TRP A 174 -10.59 -2.82 2.59
N PRO A 175 -11.04 -4.04 2.95
CA PRO A 175 -10.51 -5.35 2.54
C PRO A 175 -11.01 -5.84 1.17
N ALA A 176 -12.00 -5.18 0.56
CA ALA A 176 -12.66 -5.63 -0.67
C ALA A 176 -11.68 -5.85 -1.86
N ALA A 177 -10.59 -5.09 -1.95
CA ALA A 177 -9.53 -5.31 -2.93
C ALA A 177 -8.88 -6.72 -2.82
N LEU A 178 -8.64 -7.19 -1.59
CA LEU A 178 -8.14 -8.54 -1.33
C LEU A 178 -9.20 -9.59 -1.65
N GLU A 179 -10.45 -9.37 -1.25
CA GLU A 179 -11.56 -10.29 -1.56
C GLU A 179 -11.72 -10.48 -3.07
N ARG A 180 -11.57 -9.41 -3.86
CA ARG A 180 -11.60 -9.46 -5.33
C ARG A 180 -10.34 -10.05 -5.97
N GLY A 181 -9.28 -10.24 -5.19
CA GLY A 181 -8.05 -10.87 -5.66
C GLY A 181 -7.10 -9.94 -6.39
N HIS A 182 -7.24 -8.62 -6.20
CA HIS A 182 -6.29 -7.67 -6.75
C HIS A 182 -6.16 -6.47 -5.82
N ALA A 183 -5.03 -6.38 -5.15
CA ALA A 183 -4.74 -5.34 -4.19
C ALA A 183 -3.44 -4.63 -4.55
N VAL A 184 -3.46 -3.30 -4.53
CA VAL A 184 -2.30 -2.44 -4.81
C VAL A 184 -2.00 -1.67 -3.54
N PHE A 185 -0.72 -1.52 -3.22
CA PHE A 185 -0.26 -0.83 -2.02
C PHE A 185 1.14 -0.25 -2.23
N VAL A 186 1.53 0.69 -1.38
CA VAL A 186 2.86 1.31 -1.38
C VAL A 186 3.54 0.97 -0.06
N LEU A 187 4.73 0.38 -0.11
CA LEU A 187 5.51 0.06 1.09
C LEU A 187 6.48 1.20 1.43
N HIS A 188 6.62 1.48 2.72
CA HIS A 188 7.56 2.44 3.28
C HIS A 188 8.46 1.75 4.31
N GLY A 189 9.20 0.74 3.86
CA GLY A 189 10.13 -0.02 4.69
C GLY A 189 11.57 0.44 4.62
N GLU A 190 12.45 -0.32 5.27
CA GLU A 190 13.88 -0.13 5.16
C GLU A 190 14.43 -0.74 3.87
N LYS A 191 13.87 -1.89 3.43
CA LYS A 191 14.31 -2.60 2.23
C LYS A 191 13.31 -2.45 1.08
N LEU A 192 12.03 -2.62 1.35
CA LEU A 192 10.96 -2.54 0.36
C LEU A 192 10.33 -1.15 0.37
N ARG A 193 10.45 -0.46 -0.76
CA ARG A 193 9.87 0.86 -0.98
C ARG A 193 9.09 0.91 -2.30
N GLY A 194 8.08 1.78 -2.35
CA GLY A 194 7.28 2.03 -3.55
C GLY A 194 6.13 1.04 -3.71
N GLY A 195 5.52 1.08 -4.90
CA GLY A 195 4.30 0.35 -5.21
C GLY A 195 4.52 -1.14 -5.44
N PHE A 196 3.58 -1.94 -4.94
CA PHE A 196 3.44 -3.37 -5.15
C PHE A 196 1.99 -3.72 -5.48
N ALA A 197 1.79 -4.91 -6.05
CA ALA A 197 0.47 -5.50 -6.24
C ALA A 197 0.48 -6.97 -5.84
N LEU A 198 -0.63 -7.41 -5.23
CA LEU A 198 -0.99 -8.81 -5.03
C LEU A 198 -2.13 -9.16 -5.99
N GLN A 199 -1.91 -10.16 -6.83
CA GLN A 199 -2.90 -10.67 -7.79
C GLN A 199 -3.18 -12.14 -7.52
N ARG A 200 -4.40 -12.49 -7.12
CA ARG A 200 -4.80 -13.88 -6.89
C ARG A 200 -4.96 -14.59 -8.23
N THR A 201 -4.32 -15.75 -8.36
CA THR A 201 -4.38 -16.63 -9.53
C THR A 201 -5.23 -17.87 -9.28
N ARG A 202 -5.38 -18.27 -8.01
CA ARG A 202 -6.22 -19.40 -7.60
C ARG A 202 -6.85 -19.15 -6.23
N GLY A 203 -8.14 -19.43 -6.07
CA GLY A 203 -8.83 -19.42 -4.78
C GLY A 203 -8.87 -20.80 -4.11
N GLY A 204 -9.66 -20.94 -3.04
CA GLY A 204 -9.86 -22.20 -2.30
C GLY A 204 -9.14 -22.19 -0.95
N GLU A 205 -8.88 -23.38 -0.39
CA GLU A 205 -8.28 -23.57 0.95
C GLU A 205 -6.87 -22.96 1.08
N LYS A 206 -6.09 -22.96 -0.01
CA LYS A 206 -4.76 -22.32 -0.07
C LYS A 206 -4.70 -21.36 -1.25
N PRO A 207 -5.24 -20.13 -1.11
CA PRO A 207 -5.24 -19.16 -2.19
C PRO A 207 -3.83 -18.86 -2.67
N GLN A 208 -3.65 -18.83 -3.98
CA GLN A 208 -2.36 -18.56 -4.62
C GLN A 208 -2.39 -17.19 -5.28
N TRP A 209 -1.31 -16.45 -5.06
CA TRP A 209 -1.15 -15.07 -5.45
C TRP A 209 0.19 -14.86 -6.17
N LEU A 210 0.26 -13.76 -6.90
CA LEU A 210 1.49 -13.20 -7.42
C LEU A 210 1.71 -11.84 -6.77
N MET A 211 2.84 -11.69 -6.09
CA MET A 211 3.35 -10.39 -5.63
C MET A 211 4.24 -9.81 -6.72
N VAL A 212 3.95 -8.58 -7.16
CA VAL A 212 4.64 -7.92 -8.28
C VAL A 212 5.00 -6.49 -7.91
N LYS A 213 6.28 -6.12 -8.10
CA LYS A 213 6.72 -4.74 -7.97
C LYS A 213 6.12 -3.87 -9.06
N ARG A 214 5.60 -2.69 -8.70
CA ARG A 214 5.14 -1.69 -9.67
C ARG A 214 6.33 -0.93 -10.24
N ARG A 215 6.19 -0.47 -11.49
CA ARG A 215 7.15 0.47 -12.10
C ARG A 215 6.98 1.84 -11.44
N ASP A 216 7.98 2.25 -10.70
CA ASP A 216 8.13 3.56 -10.05
C ASP A 216 9.62 3.81 -9.81
N GLU A 217 9.97 4.93 -9.14
CA GLU A 217 11.35 5.34 -8.86
C GLU A 217 12.13 4.36 -7.96
N HIS A 218 11.44 3.49 -7.21
CA HIS A 218 12.05 2.50 -6.33
C HIS A 218 12.23 1.13 -7.01
N ALA A 219 11.79 0.97 -8.25
CA ALA A 219 12.02 -0.25 -9.02
C ALA A 219 13.52 -0.43 -9.32
N ARG A 220 14.04 -1.64 -9.09
CA ARG A 220 15.43 -2.03 -9.37
C ARG A 220 15.45 -3.30 -10.23
N PRO A 221 15.38 -3.17 -11.57
CA PRO A 221 15.49 -4.31 -12.48
C PRO A 221 16.76 -5.13 -12.23
N GLY A 222 16.65 -6.46 -12.22
CA GLY A 222 17.76 -7.39 -11.95
C GLY A 222 18.20 -7.50 -10.49
N SER A 223 17.62 -6.74 -9.56
CA SER A 223 17.99 -6.81 -8.13
C SER A 223 17.49 -8.10 -7.48
N ASP A 224 18.37 -8.72 -6.69
CA ASP A 224 18.00 -9.74 -5.72
C ASP A 224 18.12 -9.18 -4.31
N ILE A 225 17.14 -8.35 -3.93
CA ILE A 225 17.16 -7.62 -2.65
C ILE A 225 17.30 -8.53 -1.44
N ALA A 226 16.80 -9.78 -1.50
CA ALA A 226 16.91 -10.75 -0.43
C ALA A 226 18.37 -11.16 -0.19
N ALA A 227 19.13 -11.40 -1.26
CA ALA A 227 20.55 -11.71 -1.19
C ALA A 227 21.43 -10.48 -0.92
N GLU A 228 21.06 -9.31 -1.45
CA GLU A 228 21.79 -8.05 -1.25
C GLU A 228 21.71 -7.56 0.20
N ARG A 229 20.58 -7.78 0.88
CA ARG A 229 20.33 -7.31 2.26
C ARG A 229 19.70 -8.42 3.11
N PRO A 230 20.45 -9.45 3.51
CA PRO A 230 19.91 -10.61 4.24
C PRO A 230 19.69 -10.36 5.74
N GLN A 231 20.23 -9.29 6.31
CA GLN A 231 20.22 -9.06 7.76
C GLN A 231 18.85 -8.61 8.28
N SER A 232 18.51 -8.98 9.52
CA SER A 232 17.39 -8.42 10.26
C SER A 232 17.51 -6.90 10.35
N VAL A 233 16.39 -6.20 10.13
CA VAL A 233 16.32 -4.75 10.39
C VAL A 233 16.24 -4.42 11.87
N ARG A 234 15.99 -5.43 12.73
CA ARG A 234 15.94 -5.27 14.18
C ARG A 234 17.28 -5.53 14.85
N SER A 235 17.93 -6.66 14.54
CA SER A 235 19.16 -7.08 15.25
C SER A 235 20.43 -6.97 14.41
N GLY A 236 20.31 -6.79 13.10
CA GLY A 236 21.45 -6.84 12.17
C GLY A 236 21.98 -8.26 11.90
N ARG A 237 21.42 -9.30 12.52
CA ARG A 237 21.82 -10.71 12.29
C ARG A 237 21.16 -11.27 11.04
N THR A 238 21.85 -12.16 10.34
CA THR A 238 21.23 -12.99 9.31
C THR A 238 20.50 -14.18 9.94
N LEU A 239 19.67 -14.85 9.14
CA LEU A 239 19.02 -16.09 9.57
C LEU A 239 20.05 -17.20 9.85
N ALA A 240 21.15 -17.23 9.09
CA ALA A 240 22.24 -18.19 9.31
C ALA A 240 22.89 -17.98 10.69
N ASP A 241 23.23 -16.74 11.04
CA ASP A 241 23.81 -16.40 12.35
C ASP A 241 22.90 -16.89 13.49
N LEU A 242 21.59 -16.67 13.37
CA LEU A 242 20.59 -17.11 14.35
C LEU A 242 20.52 -18.64 14.50
N LEU A 243 20.78 -19.38 13.42
CA LEU A 243 20.69 -20.83 13.41
C LEU A 243 21.97 -21.51 13.92
N GLU A 244 23.14 -20.87 13.76
CA GLU A 244 24.43 -21.37 14.24
C GLU A 244 24.63 -21.21 15.76
N GLU A 245 23.92 -20.27 16.40
CA GLU A 245 23.99 -19.99 17.85
C GLU A 245 23.35 -21.06 18.76
N GLY A 246 22.89 -22.21 18.25
CA GLY A 246 22.24 -23.26 19.05
C GLY A 246 22.48 -24.68 18.56
#